data_AF-A0A6B3I6D7-F1
#
_entry.id   AF-A0A6B3I6D7-F1
#
_cell.length_a   1.000
_cell.length_b   1.000
_cell.length_c   1.000
_cell.angle_alpha   90.00
_cell.angle_beta   90.00
_cell.angle_gamma   90.00
#
_symmetry.space_group_name_H-M   'P 1'
#
loop_
_entity.id
_entity.type
_entity.pdbx_description
1 polymer ?
#
loop_
_entity_poly.entity_id
_entity_poly.type
_entity_poly.pdbx_seq_one_letter_code
_entity_poly.pdbx_strand_id
1 'polypeptide(L)'
;ARTYALHFAQDVVRTQLHDVFSGVEDDPQARRRLEARAAGTKALGTWHATRTIQECREACGGAGYLAVNRFAALKADSDIFTTFEGDNHV
;
A
#
# COMPACT_ATOMS: atom_id res chain seq x y z
N ALA A 1 13.94 -0.20 -5.45
CA ALA A 1 14.09 0.83 -4.39
C ALA A 1 12.75 1.22 -3.74
N ARG A 2 11.78 1.78 -4.46
CA ARG A 2 10.50 2.27 -3.89
C ARG A 2 9.68 1.22 -3.11
N THR A 3 9.64 -0.02 -3.58
CA THR A 3 8.96 -1.12 -2.87
C THR A 3 9.50 -1.32 -1.44
N TYR A 4 10.82 -1.30 -1.26
CA TYR A 4 11.44 -1.42 0.07
C TYR A 4 11.21 -0.17 0.93
N ALA A 5 11.25 1.02 0.33
CA ALA A 5 10.92 2.25 1.06
C ALA A 5 9.49 2.23 1.61
N LEU A 6 8.51 1.77 0.80
CA LEU A 6 7.12 1.63 1.24
C LEU A 6 6.94 0.52 2.27
N HIS A 7 7.71 -0.58 2.15
CA HIS A 7 7.73 -1.63 3.17
C HIS A 7 8.17 -1.08 4.55
N PHE A 8 9.26 -0.30 4.59
CA PHE A 8 9.68 0.34 5.84
C PHE A 8 8.71 1.41 6.32
N ALA A 9 8.07 2.18 5.43
CA ALA A 9 7.02 3.12 5.81
C ALA A 9 5.83 2.41 6.50
N GLN A 10 5.41 1.26 5.98
CA GLN A 10 4.38 0.42 6.59
C GLN A 10 4.81 -0.13 7.95
N ASP A 11 6.08 -0.50 8.11
CA ASP A 11 6.64 -0.97 9.37
C ASP A 11 6.56 0.09 10.48
N VAL A 12 6.77 1.35 10.11
CA VAL A 12 6.58 2.49 11.03
C VAL A 12 5.11 2.64 11.42
N VAL A 13 4.17 2.54 10.48
CA VAL A 13 2.73 2.58 10.79
C VAL A 13 2.35 1.44 11.75
N ARG A 14 2.84 0.22 11.52
CA ARG A 14 2.60 -0.93 12.40
C ARG A 14 3.13 -0.66 13.82
N THR A 15 4.32 -0.11 13.93
CA THR A 15 4.93 0.17 15.24
C THR A 15 4.13 1.23 16.00
N GLN A 16 3.76 2.34 15.33
CA GLN A 16 2.91 3.36 15.92
C GLN A 16 1.52 2.84 16.31
N LEU A 17 0.94 1.94 15.50
CA LEU A 17 -0.30 1.25 15.83
C LEU A 17 -0.15 0.47 17.15
N HIS A 18 0.95 -0.26 17.30
CA HIS A 18 1.22 -0.98 18.55
C HIS A 18 1.35 -0.01 19.73
N ASP A 19 2.14 1.05 19.61
CA ASP A 19 2.41 1.99 20.71
C ASP A 19 1.14 2.69 21.19
N VAL A 20 0.29 3.14 20.26
CA VAL A 20 -0.98 3.81 20.55
C VAL A 20 -1.98 2.85 21.20
N PHE A 21 -2.18 1.65 20.64
CA PHE A 21 -3.23 0.73 21.11
C PHE A 21 -2.80 -0.15 22.30
N SER A 22 -1.50 -0.18 22.63
CA SER A 22 -0.99 -0.79 23.87
C SER A 22 -0.92 0.18 25.06
N GLY A 23 -1.19 1.47 24.83
CA GLY A 23 -1.13 2.52 25.86
C GLY A 23 0.28 3.05 26.15
N VAL A 24 1.28 2.73 25.32
CA VAL A 24 2.64 3.28 25.43
C VAL A 24 2.66 4.76 25.06
N GLU A 25 1.90 5.16 24.03
CA GLU A 25 1.71 6.56 23.62
C GLU A 25 0.20 6.87 23.51
N ASP A 26 -0.45 7.05 24.67
CA ASP A 26 -1.91 7.27 24.77
C ASP A 26 -2.29 8.76 24.80
N ASP A 27 -1.90 9.49 23.74
CA ASP A 27 -2.32 10.88 23.56
C ASP A 27 -3.18 11.05 22.27
N PRO A 28 -4.19 11.94 22.28
CA PRO A 28 -5.06 12.14 21.10
C PRO A 28 -4.32 12.63 19.85
N GLN A 29 -3.19 13.32 19.99
CA GLN A 29 -2.38 13.77 18.88
C GLN A 29 -1.61 12.59 18.25
N ALA A 30 -1.13 11.63 19.04
CA ALA A 30 -0.51 10.39 18.54
C ALA A 30 -1.48 9.59 17.67
N ARG A 31 -2.74 9.45 18.12
CA ARG A 31 -3.82 8.80 17.35
C ARG A 31 -4.05 9.49 16.00
N ARG A 32 -4.17 10.83 15.99
CA ARG A 32 -4.33 11.60 14.74
C ARG A 32 -3.14 11.47 13.80
N ARG A 33 -1.90 11.46 14.33
CA ARG A 33 -0.69 11.24 13.53
C ARG A 33 -0.67 9.86 12.89
N LEU A 34 -1.07 8.83 13.65
CA LEU A 34 -1.19 7.46 13.17
C LEU A 34 -2.21 7.36 12.04
N GLU A 35 -3.41 7.89 12.22
CA GLU A 35 -4.47 7.90 11.19
C GLU A 35 -4.00 8.58 9.90
N ALA A 36 -3.44 9.78 10.00
CA ALA A 36 -2.94 10.52 8.84
C ALA A 36 -1.81 9.77 8.11
N ARG A 37 -0.90 9.13 8.85
CA ARG A 37 0.18 8.34 8.25
C ARG A 37 -0.33 7.05 7.62
N ALA A 38 -1.29 6.38 8.25
CA ALA A 38 -1.92 5.18 7.72
C ALA A 38 -2.61 5.49 6.38
N ALA A 39 -3.42 6.55 6.32
CA ALA A 39 -4.09 7.01 5.10
C ALA A 39 -3.07 7.31 3.97
N GLY A 40 -2.04 8.10 4.25
CA GLY A 40 -1.00 8.42 3.26
C GLY A 40 -0.21 7.20 2.79
N THR A 41 0.16 6.30 3.71
CA THR A 41 0.91 5.07 3.39
C THR A 41 0.06 4.13 2.54
N LYS A 42 -1.23 3.98 2.85
CA LYS A 42 -2.19 3.23 2.06
C LYS A 42 -2.31 3.80 0.65
N ALA A 43 -2.53 5.11 0.50
CA ALA A 43 -2.69 5.73 -0.82
C ALA A 43 -1.42 5.55 -1.68
N LEU A 44 -0.24 5.84 -1.12
CA LEU A 44 1.03 5.71 -1.82
C LEU A 44 1.36 4.25 -2.15
N GLY A 45 1.11 3.33 -1.23
CA GLY A 45 1.39 1.90 -1.37
C GLY A 45 0.53 1.26 -2.46
N THR A 46 -0.77 1.56 -2.47
CA THR A 46 -1.73 0.96 -3.41
C THR A 46 -1.55 1.50 -4.82
N TRP A 47 -1.34 2.80 -5.00
CA TRP A 47 -0.96 3.34 -6.33
C TRP A 47 0.37 2.79 -6.84
N HIS A 48 1.35 2.59 -5.95
CA HIS A 48 2.62 1.99 -6.32
C HIS A 48 2.44 0.53 -6.76
N ALA A 49 1.65 -0.26 -6.03
CA ALA A 49 1.38 -1.66 -6.36
C ALA A 49 0.76 -1.81 -7.75
N THR A 50 -0.36 -1.13 -8.02
CA THR A 50 -1.05 -1.17 -9.31
C THR A 50 -0.14 -0.76 -10.47
N ARG A 51 0.63 0.34 -10.31
CA ARG A 51 1.58 0.79 -11.33
C ARG A 51 2.68 -0.25 -11.57
N THR A 52 3.30 -0.75 -10.51
CA THR A 52 4.41 -1.70 -10.60
C THR A 52 3.99 -3.00 -11.28
N ILE A 53 2.81 -3.52 -10.95
CA ILE A 53 2.28 -4.74 -11.60
C ILE A 53 2.13 -4.50 -13.11
N GLN A 54 1.62 -3.34 -13.51
CA GLN A 54 1.46 -3.01 -14.94
C GLN A 54 2.82 -2.84 -15.64
N GLU A 55 3.77 -2.14 -15.02
CA GLU A 55 5.13 -1.97 -15.56
C GLU A 55 5.84 -3.33 -15.72
N CYS A 56 5.75 -4.21 -14.72
CA CYS A 56 6.31 -5.56 -14.80
C CYS A 56 5.64 -6.39 -15.91
N ARG A 57 4.32 -6.26 -16.08
CA ARG A 57 3.59 -6.93 -17.17
C ARG A 57 4.12 -6.53 -18.54
N GLU A 58 4.32 -5.23 -18.76
CA GLU A 58 4.83 -4.69 -20.02
C GLU A 58 6.29 -5.04 -20.26
N ALA A 59 7.12 -5.07 -19.20
CA ALA A 59 8.51 -5.47 -19.28
C ALA A 59 8.72 -6.93 -19.72
N CYS A 60 7.73 -7.80 -19.49
CA CYS A 60 7.72 -9.19 -20.00
C CYS A 60 7.25 -9.31 -21.46
N GLY A 61 6.95 -8.20 -22.14
CA GLY A 61 6.44 -8.20 -23.51
C GLY A 61 5.14 -9.01 -23.67
N GLY A 62 4.96 -9.67 -24.82
CA GLY A 62 3.77 -10.48 -25.10
C GLY A 62 3.55 -11.62 -24.09
N ALA A 63 4.63 -12.16 -23.51
CA ALA A 63 4.52 -13.19 -22.48
C ALA A 63 3.82 -12.65 -21.22
N GLY A 64 4.00 -11.38 -20.86
CA GLY A 64 3.32 -10.76 -19.72
C GLY A 64 1.79 -10.78 -19.82
N TYR A 65 1.24 -10.95 -21.02
CA TYR A 65 -0.20 -11.03 -21.29
C TYR A 65 -0.73 -12.47 -21.27
N LEU A 66 0.13 -13.48 -21.16
CA LEU A 66 -0.31 -14.87 -20.98
C LEU A 66 -0.84 -15.04 -19.55
N ALA A 67 -2.03 -15.65 -19.43
CA ALA A 67 -2.68 -15.88 -18.14
C ALA A 67 -1.79 -16.64 -17.13
N VAL A 68 -0.90 -17.53 -17.61
CA VAL A 68 0.07 -18.26 -16.79
C VAL A 68 1.04 -17.36 -16.01
N ASN A 69 1.32 -16.15 -16.51
CA ASN A 69 2.17 -15.17 -15.84
C ASN A 69 1.40 -14.28 -14.85
N ARG A 70 0.07 -14.43 -14.78
CA ARG A 70 -0.83 -13.94 -13.72
C ARG A 70 -0.89 -12.42 -13.47
N PHE A 71 -0.12 -11.59 -14.17
CA PHE A 71 -0.13 -10.13 -13.95
C PHE A 71 -1.52 -9.49 -14.01
N ALA A 72 -2.38 -9.93 -14.94
CA ALA A 72 -3.75 -9.43 -15.05
C ALA A 72 -4.58 -9.76 -13.80
N ALA A 73 -4.45 -10.98 -13.27
CA ALA A 73 -5.12 -11.40 -12.04
C ALA A 73 -4.58 -10.62 -10.83
N LEU A 74 -3.26 -10.51 -10.69
CA LEU A 74 -2.65 -9.71 -9.62
C LEU A 74 -3.11 -8.26 -9.66
N LYS A 75 -3.20 -7.65 -10.85
CA LYS A 75 -3.67 -6.27 -11.00
C LYS A 75 -5.12 -6.15 -10.54
N ALA A 76 -6.00 -7.05 -10.99
CA ALA A 76 -7.41 -7.07 -10.58
C ALA A 76 -7.57 -7.21 -9.06
N ASP A 77 -6.78 -8.08 -8.42
CA ASP A 77 -6.80 -8.27 -6.97
C ASP A 77 -6.31 -7.02 -6.22
N SER A 78 -5.34 -6.29 -6.79
CA SER A 78 -4.74 -5.12 -6.14
C SER A 78 -5.52 -3.81 -6.34
N ASP A 79 -6.26 -3.67 -7.43
CA ASP A 79 -6.89 -2.40 -7.83
C ASP A 79 -7.95 -1.94 -6.82
N ILE A 80 -8.63 -2.87 -6.15
CA ILE A 80 -9.64 -2.53 -5.13
C ILE A 80 -9.07 -1.76 -3.94
N PHE A 81 -7.78 -1.94 -3.64
CA PHE A 81 -7.15 -1.26 -2.50
C PHE A 81 -6.98 0.24 -2.73
N THR A 82 -7.15 0.76 -3.95
CA THR A 82 -7.14 2.22 -4.18
C THR A 82 -8.44 2.90 -3.74
N THR A 83 -9.50 2.13 -3.44
CA THR A 83 -10.82 2.66 -3.05
C THR A 83 -11.31 2.16 -1.69
N PHE A 84 -10.92 0.94 -1.29
CA PHE A 84 -11.24 0.43 0.05
C PHE A 84 -10.60 1.27 1.15
N GLU A 85 -11.29 1.34 2.30
CA GLU A 85 -10.84 2.08 3.50
C GLU A 85 -10.65 3.60 3.29
N GLY A 86 -11.25 4.14 2.23
CA GLY A 86 -11.15 5.54 1.80
C GLY A 86 -10.55 5.64 0.40
N ASP A 87 -11.13 6.46 -0.48
CA ASP A 87 -10.54 6.72 -1.79
C ASP A 87 -9.15 7.35 -1.62
N ASN A 88 -8.18 6.99 -2.46
CA ASN A 88 -6.82 7.50 -2.32
C ASN A 88 -6.67 9.04 -2.45
N HIS A 89 -7.67 9.76 -2.99
CA HIS A 89 -7.65 11.21 -3.09
C HIS A 89 -8.37 11.92 -1.92
N VAL A 90 -8.97 11.18 -0.99
CA VAL A 90 -9.80 11.70 0.11
C VAL A 90 -9.18 11.34 1.46
#